data_AF-A0A9Y1I290-F1
#
_entry.id   AF-A0A9Y1I290-F1
#
_cell.length_a   1.000
_cell.length_b   1.000
_cell.length_c   1.000
_cell.angle_alpha   90.00
_cell.angle_beta   90.00
_cell.angle_gamma   90.00
#
_symmetry.space_group_name_H-M   'P 1'
#
loop_
_entity.id
_entity.type
_entity.pdbx_description
1 polymer ?
#
loop_
_entity_poly.entity_id
_entity_poly.type
_entity_poly.pdbx_seq_one_letter_code
_entity_poly.pdbx_strand_id
1 'polypeptide(L)'
;MSETLNLQMPSPSFGGSTGGWLRAAEIEEKYAITWSSKEERVFEMPTGGAATMRAGDNLLYLAKKEQCLALGTQLRTKFKIQDYKIYRIFPSGEVQYLHPKDGVFPEKVNKGRKAIGIIDHTIGKNANPAQVKFTGRNTYD
;
A
#
# COMPACT_ATOMS: atom_id res chain seq x y z
N MET A 1 -14.65 11.03 -7.27
CA MET A 1 -13.95 12.16 -6.64
C MET A 1 -12.49 11.77 -6.52
N SER A 2 -11.59 12.45 -7.20
CA SER A 2 -10.15 12.17 -7.11
C SER A 2 -9.69 12.52 -5.70
N GLU A 3 -9.40 11.50 -4.90
CA GLU A 3 -8.68 11.60 -3.63
C GLU A 3 -7.28 12.14 -3.94
N THR A 4 -7.18 13.47 -4.06
CA THR A 4 -5.93 14.18 -4.37
C THR A 4 -5.05 14.23 -3.14
N LEU A 5 -3.83 13.70 -3.26
CA LEU A 5 -2.83 13.73 -2.20
C LEU A 5 -2.50 15.18 -1.81
N ASN A 6 -2.75 15.55 -0.56
CA ASN A 6 -2.35 16.85 -0.04
C ASN A 6 -0.88 16.80 0.42
N LEU A 7 -0.01 17.47 -0.32
CA LEU A 7 1.44 17.51 -0.05
C LEU A 7 1.81 18.40 1.15
N GLN A 8 0.89 19.23 1.66
CA GLN A 8 1.14 20.13 2.79
C GLN A 8 0.87 19.47 4.16
N MET A 9 0.43 18.21 4.18
CA MET A 9 0.21 17.48 5.42
C MET A 9 1.52 17.29 6.20
N PRO A 10 1.50 17.43 7.53
CA PRO A 10 2.70 17.30 8.32
C PRO A 10 3.16 15.84 8.38
N SER A 11 4.48 15.65 8.41
CA SER A 11 5.08 14.33 8.62
C SER A 11 5.20 14.00 10.11
N PRO A 12 5.16 12.71 10.48
CA PRO A 12 5.53 12.26 11.82
C PRO A 12 6.94 12.72 12.22
N SER A 13 7.14 12.96 13.50
CA SER A 13 8.44 13.33 14.06
C SER A 13 9.34 12.10 14.12
N PHE A 14 10.44 12.12 13.36
CA PHE A 14 11.40 11.02 13.28
C PHE A 14 12.83 11.54 13.13
N GLY A 15 13.78 10.94 13.86
CA GLY A 15 15.19 11.34 13.85
C GLY A 15 15.98 10.94 12.60
N GLY A 16 15.36 10.22 11.67
CA GLY A 16 15.99 9.69 10.46
C GLY A 16 16.54 8.27 10.64
N SER A 17 16.62 7.53 9.53
CA SER A 17 17.23 6.21 9.48
C SER A 17 17.79 5.93 8.08
N THR A 18 18.58 4.86 7.97
CA THR A 18 19.17 4.41 6.70
C THR A 18 18.20 3.59 5.84
N GLY A 19 17.02 3.24 6.36
CA GLY A 19 16.02 2.43 5.67
C GLY A 19 15.00 3.22 4.83
N GLY A 20 15.21 4.53 4.66
CA GLY A 20 14.35 5.41 3.88
C GLY A 20 14.41 5.17 2.38
N TRP A 21 13.86 6.11 1.61
CA TRP A 21 13.92 6.05 0.15
C TRP A 21 15.35 6.25 -0.39
N LEU A 22 15.70 5.50 -1.43
CA LEU A 22 16.97 5.61 -2.16
C LEU A 22 16.71 6.14 -3.56
N ARG A 23 17.72 6.11 -4.43
CA ARG A 23 17.65 6.57 -5.84
C ARG A 23 16.46 6.00 -6.63
N ALA A 24 15.99 4.78 -6.30
CA ALA A 24 14.81 4.18 -6.92
C ALA A 24 13.55 5.04 -6.75
N ALA A 25 13.41 5.76 -5.63
CA ALA A 25 12.27 6.64 -5.38
C ALA A 25 12.27 7.91 -6.24
N GLU A 26 13.41 8.30 -6.78
CA GLU A 26 13.55 9.44 -7.68
C GLU A 26 13.35 9.04 -9.15
N ILE A 27 13.77 7.83 -9.53
CA ILE A 27 13.80 7.40 -10.94
C ILE A 27 12.61 6.52 -11.32
N GLU A 28 12.09 5.70 -10.41
CA GLU A 28 11.07 4.69 -10.72
C GLU A 28 9.71 5.08 -10.15
N GLU A 29 9.57 5.04 -8.82
CA GLU A 29 8.33 5.36 -8.11
C GLU A 29 8.58 5.44 -6.60
N LYS A 30 7.73 6.18 -5.92
CA LYS A 30 7.68 6.23 -4.45
C LYS A 30 6.25 6.06 -3.96
N TYR A 31 6.11 5.69 -2.69
CA TYR A 31 4.80 5.49 -2.08
C TYR A 31 4.58 6.50 -0.97
N ALA A 32 3.33 6.93 -0.81
CA ALA A 32 2.91 7.78 0.28
C ALA A 32 1.75 7.11 1.02
N ILE A 33 1.77 7.20 2.35
CA ILE A 33 0.67 6.78 3.20
C ILE A 33 0.21 7.97 4.04
N THR A 34 -1.10 8.18 4.07
CA THR A 34 -1.73 9.21 4.89
C THR A 34 -2.70 8.59 5.87
N TRP A 35 -2.82 9.16 7.07
CA TRP A 35 -3.82 8.74 8.07
C TRP A 35 -4.10 9.88 9.05
N SER A 36 -5.27 9.88 9.69
CA SER A 36 -5.54 10.78 10.80
C SER A 36 -5.35 10.07 12.15
N SER A 37 -4.75 10.78 13.11
CA SER A 37 -4.64 10.34 14.51
C SER A 37 -5.38 11.30 15.42
N LYS A 38 -6.01 10.80 16.48
CA LYS A 38 -6.68 11.65 17.48
C LYS A 38 -5.70 12.36 18.42
N GLU A 39 -4.55 11.72 18.65
CA GLU A 39 -3.57 12.12 19.65
C GLU A 39 -2.15 11.89 19.12
N GLU A 40 -1.19 12.56 19.73
CA GLU A 40 0.23 12.29 19.47
C GLU A 40 0.62 10.96 20.12
N ARG A 41 1.14 10.02 19.31
CA ARG A 41 1.46 8.66 19.75
C ARG A 41 2.72 8.14 19.08
N VAL A 42 3.49 7.33 19.82
CA VAL A 42 4.68 6.67 19.27
C VAL A 42 4.26 5.39 18.53
N PHE A 43 4.85 5.15 17.36
CA PHE A 43 4.68 3.94 16.58
C PHE A 43 6.01 3.45 16.01
N GLU A 44 6.04 2.18 15.63
CA GLU A 44 7.23 1.56 15.03
C GLU A 44 7.23 1.83 13.53
N MET A 45 8.36 2.25 12.99
CA MET A 45 8.52 2.45 11.56
C MET A 45 8.74 1.10 10.87
N PRO A 46 8.13 0.84 9.70
CA PRO A 46 8.34 -0.40 8.95
C PRO A 46 9.78 -0.56 8.44
N THR A 47 10.54 0.54 8.39
CA THR A 47 11.95 0.61 8.00
C THR A 47 12.91 0.52 9.19
N GLY A 48 12.39 0.32 10.40
CA GLY A 48 13.15 0.31 11.65
C GLY A 48 13.16 1.66 12.38
N GLY A 49 13.20 1.59 13.70
CA GLY A 49 13.10 2.74 14.61
C GLY A 49 11.69 3.02 15.10
N ALA A 50 11.55 4.04 15.94
CA ALA A 50 10.27 4.53 16.42
C ALA A 50 10.09 5.99 15.98
N ALA A 51 8.88 6.33 15.52
CA ALA A 51 8.49 7.68 15.14
C ALA A 51 7.27 8.10 15.96
N THR A 52 7.10 9.40 16.14
CA THR A 52 5.94 9.97 16.84
C THR A 52 4.98 10.55 15.80
N MET A 53 3.79 9.94 15.67
CA MET A 53 2.73 10.48 14.82
C MET A 53 2.10 11.69 15.49
N ARG A 54 1.79 12.73 14.73
CA ARG A 54 1.16 13.97 15.25
C ARG A 54 -0.34 13.77 15.43
N ALA A 55 -0.95 14.56 16.31
CA ALA A 55 -2.40 14.68 16.35
C ALA A 55 -2.91 15.34 15.05
N GLY A 56 -3.98 14.79 14.48
CA GLY A 56 -4.52 15.15 13.19
C GLY A 56 -3.93 14.35 12.04
N ASP A 57 -3.81 15.01 10.90
CA ASP A 57 -3.38 14.42 9.62
C ASP A 57 -1.87 14.16 9.58
N ASN A 58 -1.49 12.95 9.16
CA ASN A 58 -0.10 12.55 8.99
C ASN A 58 0.15 12.10 7.56
N LEU A 59 1.31 12.46 7.02
CA LEU A 59 1.80 12.03 5.71
C LEU A 59 3.20 11.42 5.86
N LEU A 60 3.39 10.21 5.32
CA LEU A 60 4.68 9.54 5.32
C LEU A 60 5.01 8.98 3.95
N TYR A 61 6.25 9.18 3.52
CA TYR A 61 6.77 8.62 2.28
C TYR A 61 7.61 7.36 2.56
N LEU A 62 7.43 6.34 1.73
CA LEU A 62 8.08 5.04 1.83
C LEU A 62 8.54 4.55 0.45
N ALA A 63 9.54 3.67 0.44
CA ALA A 63 10.15 3.17 -0.79
C ALA A 63 9.29 2.09 -1.47
N LYS A 64 8.59 1.26 -0.69
CA LYS A 64 7.82 0.12 -1.20
C LYS A 64 6.38 0.12 -0.72
N LYS A 65 5.47 -0.36 -1.58
CA LYS A 65 4.05 -0.57 -1.24
C LYS A 65 3.85 -1.44 0.00
N GLU A 66 4.66 -2.48 0.14
CA GLU A 66 4.59 -3.42 1.27
C GLU A 66 4.79 -2.72 2.62
N GLN A 67 5.73 -1.76 2.69
CA GLN A 67 6.00 -0.99 3.91
C GLN A 67 4.77 -0.16 4.30
N CYS A 68 4.07 0.43 3.32
CA CYS A 68 2.81 1.15 3.56
C CYS A 68 1.72 0.20 4.07
N LEU A 69 1.59 -1.00 3.51
CA LEU A 69 0.59 -1.98 3.94
C LEU A 69 0.88 -2.56 5.33
N ALA A 70 2.17 -2.77 5.65
CA ALA A 70 2.60 -3.18 6.98
C ALA A 70 2.24 -2.12 8.02
N LEU A 71 2.55 -0.85 7.75
CA LEU A 71 2.18 0.26 8.62
C LEU A 71 0.65 0.41 8.73
N GLY A 72 -0.08 0.32 7.62
CA GLY A 72 -1.55 0.37 7.61
C GLY A 72 -2.18 -0.74 8.46
N THR A 73 -1.61 -1.94 8.42
CA THR A 73 -2.05 -3.07 9.27
C THR A 73 -1.77 -2.78 10.75
N GLN A 74 -0.62 -2.21 11.08
CA GLN A 74 -0.29 -1.81 12.44
C GLN A 74 -1.22 -0.70 12.95
N LEU A 75 -1.50 0.32 12.13
CA LEU A 75 -2.45 1.41 12.42
C LEU A 75 -3.84 0.85 12.74
N ARG A 76 -4.31 -0.11 11.95
CA ARG A 76 -5.62 -0.76 12.14
C ARG A 76 -5.67 -1.66 13.38
N THR A 77 -4.62 -2.44 13.63
CA THR A 77 -4.60 -3.44 14.72
C THR A 77 -4.35 -2.80 16.09
N LYS A 78 -3.25 -2.03 16.22
CA LYS A 78 -2.81 -1.42 17.49
C LYS A 78 -3.56 -0.12 17.79
N PHE A 79 -3.76 0.77 16.80
CA PHE A 79 -4.28 2.13 17.02
C PHE A 79 -5.75 2.31 16.65
N LYS A 80 -6.38 1.29 16.03
CA LYS A 80 -7.78 1.33 15.53
C LYS A 80 -8.04 2.46 14.52
N ILE A 81 -7.00 2.89 13.81
CA ILE A 81 -7.06 3.88 12.74
C ILE A 81 -7.39 3.14 11.43
N GLN A 82 -8.51 3.47 10.80
CA GLN A 82 -9.05 2.76 9.62
C GLN A 82 -9.07 3.61 8.35
N ASP A 83 -8.82 4.90 8.46
CA ASP A 83 -8.90 5.92 7.41
C ASP A 83 -7.58 6.09 6.66
N TYR A 84 -6.63 5.16 6.83
CA TYR A 84 -5.36 5.25 6.13
C TYR A 84 -5.53 5.07 4.62
N LYS A 85 -4.75 5.82 3.85
CA LYS A 85 -4.79 5.84 2.38
C LYS A 85 -3.38 5.70 1.84
N ILE A 86 -3.20 4.92 0.78
CA ILE A 86 -1.91 4.68 0.14
C ILE A 86 -1.96 5.18 -1.31
N TYR A 87 -0.93 5.91 -1.68
CA TYR A 87 -0.71 6.48 -2.99
C TYR A 87 0.63 6.00 -3.55
N ARG A 88 0.71 5.88 -4.87
CA ARG A 88 1.94 5.73 -5.63
C ARG A 88 2.19 7.03 -6.37
N ILE A 89 3.43 7.48 -6.36
CA ILE A 89 3.87 8.73 -6.98
C ILE A 89 4.97 8.37 -7.97
N PHE A 90 4.76 8.72 -9.23
CA PHE A 90 5.73 8.52 -10.30
C PHE A 90 6.73 9.69 -10.36
N PRO A 91 7.91 9.51 -10.97
CA PRO A 91 8.89 10.58 -11.20
C PRO A 91 8.31 11.73 -12.04
N SER A 92 7.29 11.46 -12.87
CA SER A 92 6.54 12.46 -13.63
C SER A 92 5.69 13.38 -12.76
N GLY A 93 5.53 13.07 -11.46
CA GLY A 93 4.63 13.78 -10.55
C GLY A 93 3.19 13.26 -10.57
N GLU A 94 2.86 12.28 -11.41
CA GLU A 94 1.55 11.64 -11.41
C GLU A 94 1.34 10.85 -10.11
N VAL A 95 0.19 11.06 -9.47
CA VAL A 95 -0.20 10.37 -8.24
C VAL A 95 -1.34 9.41 -8.52
N GLN A 96 -1.08 8.12 -8.29
CA GLN A 96 -2.05 7.04 -8.41
C GLN A 96 -2.54 6.61 -7.02
N TYR A 97 -3.84 6.70 -6.78
CA TYR A 97 -4.46 6.16 -5.57
C TYR A 97 -4.51 4.63 -5.63
N LEU A 98 -3.99 3.96 -4.59
CA LEU A 98 -3.88 2.50 -4.56
C LEU A 98 -4.79 1.82 -3.54
N HIS A 99 -4.91 2.37 -2.34
CA HIS A 99 -5.60 1.68 -1.24
C HIS A 99 -6.26 2.66 -0.25
N PRO A 100 -7.49 2.38 0.22
CA PRO A 100 -8.45 1.42 -0.32
C PRO A 100 -9.04 1.90 -1.67
N LYS A 101 -8.84 1.16 -2.76
CA LYS A 101 -9.16 1.60 -4.15
C LYS A 101 -10.59 2.13 -4.33
N ASP A 102 -11.56 1.51 -3.67
CA ASP A 102 -12.98 1.86 -3.77
C ASP A 102 -13.51 2.49 -2.47
N GLY A 103 -12.63 2.97 -1.58
CA GLY A 103 -12.97 3.44 -0.22
C GLY A 103 -13.35 2.33 0.77
N VAL A 104 -13.61 1.10 0.27
CA VAL A 104 -13.85 -0.09 1.08
C VAL A 104 -12.61 -0.97 1.06
N PHE A 105 -12.18 -1.46 2.23
CA PHE A 105 -11.08 -2.42 2.34
C PHE A 105 -11.30 -3.66 1.44
N PRO A 106 -10.23 -4.23 0.86
CA PRO A 106 -10.34 -5.35 -0.07
C PRO A 106 -10.91 -6.62 0.61
N GLU A 107 -10.70 -6.79 1.91
CA GLU A 107 -11.26 -7.89 2.72
C GLU A 107 -12.79 -7.91 2.75
N LYS A 108 -13.45 -6.74 2.63
CA LYS A 108 -14.91 -6.64 2.62
C LYS A 108 -15.43 -6.65 1.19
N VAL A 109 -16.41 -7.51 0.91
CA VAL A 109 -17.03 -7.63 -0.41
C VAL A 109 -17.70 -6.32 -0.84
N ASN A 110 -17.52 -5.94 -2.11
CA ASN A 110 -18.17 -4.80 -2.74
C ASN A 110 -18.72 -5.22 -4.11
N LYS A 111 -20.01 -4.97 -4.38
CA LYS A 111 -20.72 -5.46 -5.57
C LYS A 111 -20.15 -4.94 -6.89
N GLY A 112 -19.46 -3.80 -6.88
CA GLY A 112 -18.86 -3.20 -8.08
C GLY A 112 -17.51 -3.79 -8.52
N ARG A 113 -16.93 -4.73 -7.76
CA ARG A 113 -15.60 -5.29 -8.06
C ARG A 113 -15.70 -6.38 -9.13
N LYS A 114 -14.91 -6.25 -10.19
CA LYS A 114 -14.70 -7.32 -11.17
C LYS A 114 -13.64 -8.27 -10.64
N ALA A 115 -13.96 -9.56 -10.66
CA ALA A 115 -12.96 -10.59 -10.45
C ALA A 115 -12.03 -10.69 -11.66
N ILE A 116 -10.72 -10.71 -11.41
CA ILE A 116 -9.68 -10.85 -12.43
C ILE A 116 -8.79 -12.01 -11.97
N GLY A 117 -8.43 -12.91 -12.89
CA GLY A 117 -7.64 -14.10 -12.56
C GLY A 117 -8.43 -15.22 -11.86
N ILE A 118 -9.76 -15.25 -12.03
CA ILE A 118 -10.57 -16.41 -11.65
C ILE A 118 -10.58 -17.39 -12.81
N ILE A 119 -10.40 -18.66 -12.49
CA ILE A 119 -10.52 -19.78 -13.41
C ILE A 119 -11.61 -20.69 -12.86
N ASP A 120 -12.62 -20.98 -13.68
CA ASP A 120 -13.84 -21.69 -13.28
C ASP A 120 -13.64 -23.22 -13.23
N HIS A 121 -12.58 -23.68 -12.55
CA HIS A 121 -12.35 -25.08 -12.24
C HIS A 121 -11.63 -25.29 -10.90
N THR A 122 -11.62 -26.52 -10.40
CA THR A 122 -10.90 -26.87 -9.16
C THR A 122 -9.40 -26.93 -9.39
N ILE A 123 -8.59 -26.57 -8.39
CA ILE A 123 -7.12 -26.54 -8.49
C ILE A 123 -6.50 -27.87 -9.01
N GLY A 124 -7.14 -29.00 -8.74
CA GLY A 124 -6.71 -30.32 -9.23
C GLY A 124 -6.99 -30.60 -10.71
N LYS A 125 -7.70 -29.71 -11.41
CA LYS A 125 -7.99 -29.81 -12.86
C LYS A 125 -7.03 -28.99 -13.72
N ASN A 126 -5.98 -28.41 -13.13
CA ASN A 126 -4.94 -27.73 -13.89
C ASN A 126 -4.28 -28.69 -14.90
N ALA A 127 -3.92 -28.16 -16.06
CA ALA A 127 -3.30 -28.95 -17.12
C ALA A 127 -1.95 -29.55 -16.66
N ASN A 128 -1.58 -30.70 -17.19
CA ASN A 128 -0.26 -31.26 -16.92
C ASN A 128 0.82 -30.39 -17.59
N PRO A 129 2.01 -30.21 -16.96
CA PRO A 129 3.08 -29.41 -17.56
C PRO A 129 3.50 -29.84 -18.97
N ALA A 130 3.34 -31.12 -19.30
CA ALA A 130 3.60 -31.65 -20.64
C ALA A 130 2.66 -31.08 -21.72
N GLN A 131 1.41 -30.76 -21.37
CA GLN A 131 0.40 -30.24 -22.30
C GLN A 131 0.62 -28.77 -22.66
N VAL A 132 1.25 -28.01 -21.77
CA VAL A 132 1.55 -26.58 -21.97
C VAL A 132 3.02 -26.32 -22.30
N LYS A 133 3.81 -27.38 -22.48
CA LYS A 133 5.26 -27.31 -22.72
C LYS A 133 5.57 -26.49 -23.98
N PHE A 134 6.50 -25.55 -23.86
CA PHE A 134 6.95 -24.65 -24.94
C PHE A 134 5.88 -23.71 -25.52
N THR A 135 4.70 -23.61 -24.89
CA THR A 135 3.63 -22.71 -25.34
C THR A 135 3.69 -21.31 -24.73
N GLY A 136 4.56 -21.10 -23.73
CA GLY A 136 4.63 -19.87 -22.94
C GLY A 136 3.49 -19.69 -21.94
N ARG A 137 2.54 -20.64 -21.88
CA ARG A 137 1.44 -20.67 -20.90
C ARG A 137 1.81 -21.52 -19.69
N ASN A 138 1.34 -21.11 -18.52
CA ASN A 138 1.40 -21.88 -17.28
C ASN A 138 0.21 -22.84 -17.20
N THR A 139 0.29 -23.78 -16.25
CA THR A 139 -0.77 -24.76 -15.99
C THR A 139 -2.00 -24.17 -15.30
N TYR A 140 -1.85 -22.96 -14.75
CA TYR A 140 -2.85 -22.19 -14.04
C TYR A 140 -3.28 -20.95 -14.83
N ASP A 141 -2.88 -20.82 -16.10
CA ASP A 141 -3.32 -19.74 -16.98
C ASP A 141 -4.65 -20.09 -17.67
#